data_AF-A0A2T7EPT9-F1
#
_entry.id   AF-A0A2T7EPT9-F1
#
_cell.length_a   1.000
_cell.length_b   1.000
_cell.length_c   1.000
_cell.angle_alpha   90.00
_cell.angle_beta   90.00
_cell.angle_gamma   90.00
#
_symmetry.space_group_name_H-M   'P 1'
#
loop_
_entity.id
_entity.type
_entity.pdbx_description
1 polymer ?
#
loop_
_entity_poly.entity_id
_entity_poly.type
_entity_poly.pdbx_seq_one_letter_code
_entity_poly.pdbx_strand_id
1 'polypeptide(L)'
;MSRITGLAAREGMTIVAVVHQPLSEVFELFHGLCLLASGQTIYFGPAANAAEFFTSNGYPCPPMRNPSDHFLRTINRDFELESGERRTVSKPSAAHEGIETLANAYKSSNTSENAKKEMHDINEMSGVMLRRNQASFLTKVLILTRRSFVNMYRDVGYYWLRLGIYISISLCLGTIYYNFGYGYDSIRSRSSMLMFTGGLLTLMAIGGFPSFVEEMKVLLSQFVFDYF
;
A
#
# COMPACT_ATOMS: atom_id res chain seq x y z
N MET A 1 19.07 4.94 -3.31
CA MET A 1 18.44 5.87 -4.28
C MET A 1 19.21 6.01 -5.59
N SER A 2 20.55 5.96 -5.59
CA SER A 2 21.38 6.05 -6.81
C SER A 2 21.03 5.06 -7.93
N ARG A 3 20.59 3.84 -7.60
CA ARG A 3 20.10 2.87 -8.60
C ARG A 3 18.82 3.32 -9.28
N ILE A 4 17.90 3.93 -8.52
CA ILE A 4 16.61 4.38 -9.01
C ILE A 4 16.80 5.61 -9.92
N THR A 5 17.64 6.56 -9.51
CA THR A 5 17.99 7.72 -10.33
C THR A 5 18.75 7.33 -11.59
N GLY A 6 19.69 6.38 -11.47
CA GLY A 6 20.42 5.84 -12.62
C GLY A 6 19.52 5.11 -13.63
N LEU A 7 18.50 4.39 -13.15
CA LEU A 7 17.52 3.74 -14.01
C LEU A 7 16.60 4.77 -14.69
N ALA A 8 16.12 5.77 -13.94
CA ALA A 8 15.30 6.86 -14.46
C ALA A 8 15.98 7.58 -15.62
N ALA A 9 17.25 7.94 -15.44
CA ALA A 9 18.03 8.65 -16.45
C ALA A 9 18.31 7.80 -17.70
N ARG A 10 18.52 6.49 -17.55
CA ARG A 10 18.79 5.58 -18.67
C ARG A 10 17.55 5.29 -19.51
N GLU A 11 16.41 5.09 -18.85
CA GLU A 11 15.16 4.67 -19.48
C GLU A 11 14.23 5.84 -19.80
N GLY A 12 14.62 7.08 -19.46
CA GLY A 12 13.78 8.27 -19.66
C GLY A 12 12.48 8.24 -18.86
N MET A 13 12.50 7.64 -17.66
CA MET A 13 11.30 7.46 -16.83
C MET A 13 11.10 8.59 -15.82
N THR A 14 9.85 9.02 -15.66
CA THR A 14 9.43 9.91 -14.57
C THR A 14 9.19 9.10 -13.30
N ILE A 15 9.84 9.47 -12.20
CA ILE A 15 9.68 8.82 -10.90
C ILE A 15 9.05 9.80 -9.92
N VAL A 16 7.90 9.40 -9.38
CA VAL A 16 7.22 10.10 -8.30
C VAL A 16 7.29 9.22 -7.06
N ALA A 17 7.80 9.76 -5.96
CA ALA A 17 7.95 9.04 -4.71
C ALA A 17 7.50 9.91 -3.54
N VAL A 18 6.85 9.26 -2.56
CA VAL A 18 6.55 9.87 -1.26
C VAL A 18 7.62 9.38 -0.29
N VAL A 19 8.37 10.30 0.31
CA VAL A 19 9.46 9.97 1.23
C VAL A 19 9.22 10.65 2.57
N HIS A 20 9.11 9.84 3.62
CA HIS A 20 9.03 10.34 4.98
C HIS A 20 10.45 10.65 5.49
N GLN A 21 10.72 11.93 5.78
CA GLN A 21 11.98 12.40 6.40
C GLN A 21 13.27 11.89 5.71
N PRO A 22 13.54 12.31 4.46
CA PRO A 22 14.76 11.90 3.78
C PRO A 22 16.02 12.48 4.44
N LEU A 23 17.07 11.67 4.51
CA LEU A 23 18.43 12.15 4.80
C LEU A 23 18.85 13.23 3.78
N SER A 24 19.71 14.17 4.19
CA SER A 24 20.15 15.29 3.33
C SER A 24 20.71 14.81 1.99
N GLU A 25 21.56 13.78 1.99
CA GLU A 25 22.12 13.19 0.78
C GLU A 25 21.06 12.65 -0.19
N VAL A 26 19.93 12.19 0.34
CA VAL A 26 18.80 11.71 -0.48
C VAL A 26 17.98 12.89 -0.99
N PHE A 27 17.82 13.94 -0.18
CA PHE A 27 17.10 15.15 -0.55
C PHE A 27 17.75 15.86 -1.75
N GLU A 28 19.08 15.91 -1.78
CA GLU A 28 19.86 16.49 -2.88
C GLU A 28 19.70 15.75 -4.22
N LEU A 29 19.22 14.50 -4.22
CA LEU A 29 18.97 13.73 -5.45
C LEU A 29 17.64 14.08 -6.14
N PHE A 30 16.76 14.86 -5.50
CA PHE A 30 15.46 15.19 -6.07
C PHE A 30 15.54 16.41 -6.99
N HIS A 31 15.04 16.27 -8.21
CA HIS A 31 14.90 17.40 -9.13
C HIS A 31 13.73 18.32 -8.74
N GLY A 32 12.60 17.71 -8.39
CA GLY A 32 11.38 18.40 -7.99
C GLY A 32 10.94 18.00 -6.58
N LEU A 33 10.30 18.93 -5.89
CA LEU A 33 9.76 18.76 -4.55
C LEU A 33 8.28 19.17 -4.54
N CYS A 34 7.44 18.31 -3.98
CA CYS A 34 6.05 18.58 -3.68
C CYS A 34 5.85 18.46 -2.16
N LEU A 35 5.53 19.57 -1.50
CA LEU A 35 5.20 19.60 -0.07
C LEU A 35 3.70 19.82 0.10
N LEU A 36 3.07 18.91 0.83
CA LEU A 36 1.66 18.94 1.15
C LEU A 36 1.48 19.00 2.67
N ALA A 37 0.56 19.82 3.14
CA ALA A 37 0.14 19.84 4.55
C ALA A 37 -1.36 20.11 4.65
N SER A 38 -2.06 19.33 5.48
CA SER A 38 -3.52 19.47 5.68
C SER A 38 -4.35 19.54 4.38
N GLY A 39 -3.94 18.79 3.34
CA GLY A 39 -4.61 18.80 2.03
C GLY A 39 -4.30 20.00 1.13
N GLN A 40 -3.40 20.89 1.55
CA GLN A 40 -2.98 22.07 0.77
C GLN A 40 -1.55 21.90 0.25
N THR A 41 -1.29 22.41 -0.95
CA THR A 41 0.06 22.50 -1.52
C THR A 41 0.80 23.67 -0.89
N ILE A 42 1.89 23.36 -0.20
CA ILE A 42 2.77 24.35 0.43
C ILE A 42 3.87 24.78 -0.51
N TYR A 43 4.38 23.85 -1.31
CA TYR A 43 5.40 24.11 -2.31
C TYR A 43 5.34 23.05 -3.40
N PHE A 44 5.43 23.47 -4.66
CA PHE A 44 5.64 22.56 -5.78
C PHE A 44 6.58 23.22 -6.79
N GLY A 45 7.75 22.62 -7.00
CA GLY A 45 8.80 23.21 -7.84
C GLY A 45 10.17 22.54 -7.66
N PRO A 46 11.25 23.13 -8.18
CA PRO A 46 12.60 22.58 -8.04
C PRO A 46 13.03 22.45 -6.58
N ALA A 47 13.60 21.30 -6.19
CA ALA A 47 13.99 21.06 -4.78
C ALA A 47 15.04 22.08 -4.28
N ALA A 48 15.92 22.56 -5.16
CA ALA A 48 16.93 23.57 -4.86
C ALA A 48 16.32 24.91 -4.41
N ASN A 49 15.17 25.30 -4.98
CA ASN A 49 14.55 26.60 -4.72
C ASN A 49 13.66 26.58 -3.46
N ALA A 50 13.42 25.39 -2.87
CA ALA A 50 12.56 25.25 -1.70
C ALA A 50 13.16 25.99 -0.48
N ALA A 51 14.47 25.92 -0.27
CA ALA A 51 15.11 26.58 0.86
C ALA A 51 14.98 28.12 0.80
N GLU A 52 15.11 28.69 -0.39
CA GLU A 52 14.91 30.12 -0.62
C GLU A 52 13.45 30.53 -0.41
N PHE A 53 12.49 29.73 -0.88
CA PHE A 53 11.07 29.97 -0.67
C PHE A 53 10.67 30.00 0.80
N PHE A 54 11.18 29.05 1.61
CA PHE A 54 10.92 29.07 3.06
C PHE A 54 11.57 30.27 3.74
N THR A 55 12.79 30.63 3.31
CA THR A 55 13.52 31.80 3.85
C THR A 55 12.79 33.11 3.54
N SER A 56 12.30 33.31 2.30
CA SER A 56 11.58 34.54 1.91
C SER A 56 10.25 34.73 2.65
N ASN A 57 9.67 33.64 3.16
CA ASN A 57 8.40 33.66 3.90
C ASN A 57 8.58 33.60 5.42
N GLY A 58 9.80 33.86 5.93
CA GLY A 58 10.06 34.00 7.36
C GLY A 58 10.43 32.71 8.09
N TYR A 59 10.73 31.62 7.37
CA TYR A 59 11.09 30.31 7.94
C TYR A 59 12.49 29.85 7.47
N PRO A 60 13.57 30.60 7.75
CA PRO A 60 14.93 30.22 7.33
C PRO A 60 15.35 28.88 7.95
N CYS A 61 16.04 28.06 7.16
CA CYS A 61 16.61 26.81 7.66
C CYS A 61 17.78 27.11 8.61
N PRO A 62 17.80 26.58 9.85
CA PRO A 62 18.92 26.75 10.77
C PRO A 62 20.24 26.20 10.19
N PRO A 63 21.39 26.80 10.55
CA PRO A 63 22.68 26.27 10.13
C PRO A 63 22.85 24.84 10.64
N MET A 64 23.43 23.97 9.80
CA MET A 64 23.72 22.57 10.13
C MET A 64 22.49 21.69 10.38
N ARG A 65 21.30 22.15 9.98
CA ARG A 65 20.07 21.36 9.96
C ARG A 65 19.76 20.83 8.57
N ASN A 66 19.22 19.62 8.50
CA ASN A 66 18.71 19.05 7.26
C ASN A 66 17.49 19.88 6.77
N PRO A 67 17.51 20.45 5.55
CA PRO A 67 16.39 21.21 5.01
C PRO A 67 15.08 20.42 4.97
N SER A 68 15.12 19.12 4.67
CA SER A 68 13.91 18.29 4.59
C SER A 68 13.21 18.14 5.94
N ASP A 69 13.98 17.95 7.02
CA ASP A 69 13.44 17.89 8.40
C ASP A 69 12.90 19.26 8.83
N HIS A 70 13.59 20.34 8.47
CA HIS A 70 13.10 21.69 8.73
C HIS A 70 11.75 21.95 8.06
N PHE A 71 11.63 21.69 6.75
CA PHE A 71 10.38 21.89 6.02
C PHE A 71 9.24 21.08 6.62
N LEU A 72 9.47 19.79 6.93
CA LEU A 72 8.47 18.93 7.53
C LEU A 72 8.02 19.40 8.91
N ARG A 73 8.93 19.94 9.73
CA ARG A 73 8.58 20.49 11.05
C ARG A 73 7.82 21.80 10.95
N THR A 74 8.14 22.65 9.99
CA THR A 74 7.40 23.90 9.76
C THR A 74 5.95 23.64 9.34
N ILE A 75 5.70 22.57 8.57
CA ILE A 75 4.39 22.29 7.97
C ILE A 75 3.59 21.19 8.68
N ASN A 76 4.12 20.60 9.77
CA ASN A 76 3.45 19.52 10.49
C ASN A 76 3.02 19.98 11.89
N ARG A 77 1.73 19.78 12.19
CA ARG A 77 1.07 20.16 13.44
C ARG A 77 1.41 19.21 14.60
N ASP A 78 1.78 17.97 14.30
CA ASP A 78 1.91 16.92 15.31
C ASP A 78 3.20 17.05 16.14
N PHE A 79 4.25 17.68 15.60
CA PHE A 79 5.50 17.92 16.35
C PHE A 79 5.35 18.95 17.48
N GLU A 80 4.31 19.79 17.45
CA GLU A 80 3.99 20.72 18.54
C GLU A 80 3.37 19.99 19.74
N LEU A 81 2.72 18.83 19.52
CA LEU A 81 2.08 18.04 20.58
C LEU A 81 3.09 17.22 21.40
N GLU A 82 4.19 16.77 20.79
CA GLU A 82 5.25 16.00 21.48
C GLU A 82 6.14 16.86 22.38
N SER A 83 6.18 18.18 22.19
CA SER A 83 7.10 19.09 22.90
C SER A 83 6.66 19.45 24.33
N GLY A 84 5.63 18.79 24.88
CA GLY A 84 5.30 18.84 26.31
C GLY A 84 4.67 20.14 26.85
N GLU A 85 4.54 21.19 26.03
CA GLU A 85 3.76 22.37 26.42
C GLU A 85 2.27 22.11 26.20
N ARG A 86 1.54 21.77 27.27
CA ARG A 86 0.08 21.89 27.35
C ARG A 86 -0.33 23.33 27.03
N ARG A 87 -0.54 23.65 25.76
CA ARG A 87 -1.18 24.90 25.35
C ARG A 87 -2.69 24.72 25.33
N THR A 88 -3.34 25.59 26.07
CA THR A 88 -4.79 25.77 26.15
C THR A 88 -5.41 25.95 24.77
N VAL A 89 -6.61 25.39 24.60
CA VAL A 89 -7.42 25.14 23.38
C VAL A 89 -7.86 26.41 22.60
N SER A 90 -7.09 27.50 22.58
CA SER A 90 -7.57 28.80 22.09
C SER A 90 -6.55 29.70 21.36
N LYS A 91 -5.40 29.17 20.93
CA LYS A 91 -4.52 29.86 19.96
C LYS A 91 -4.29 28.98 18.73
N PRO A 92 -4.37 29.51 17.50
CA PRO A 92 -3.93 28.76 16.33
C PRO A 92 -2.47 28.36 16.56
N SER A 93 -2.16 27.09 16.33
CA SER A 93 -0.81 26.57 16.52
C SER A 93 0.16 27.29 15.58
N ALA A 94 1.42 27.49 15.95
CA ALA A 94 2.35 28.24 15.10
C ALA A 94 2.55 27.53 13.74
N ALA A 95 2.37 26.21 13.71
CA ALA A 95 2.29 25.42 12.49
C ALA A 95 1.02 25.71 11.66
N HIS A 96 -0.13 26.00 12.27
CA HIS A 96 -1.36 26.37 11.54
C HIS A 96 -1.19 27.69 10.77
N GLU A 97 -0.65 28.70 11.44
CA GLU A 97 -0.36 30.02 10.85
C GLU A 97 0.70 29.92 9.75
N GLY A 98 1.73 29.10 9.96
CA GLY A 98 2.76 28.83 8.95
C GLY A 98 2.24 28.09 7.72
N ILE A 99 1.38 27.09 7.90
CA ILE A 99 0.73 26.37 6.79
C ILE A 99 -0.08 27.34 5.92
N GLU A 100 -0.93 28.17 6.54
CA GLU A 100 -1.78 29.11 5.80
C GLU A 100 -0.96 30.17 5.07
N THR A 101 0.04 30.72 5.75
CA THR A 101 0.94 31.74 5.19
C THR A 101 1.73 31.18 4.01
N LEU A 102 2.36 30.01 4.15
CA LEU A 102 3.13 29.39 3.09
C LEU A 102 2.24 28.92 1.93
N ALA A 103 1.05 28.38 2.21
CA ALA A 103 0.10 27.99 1.16
C ALA A 103 -0.37 29.20 0.34
N ASN A 104 -0.66 30.32 0.99
CA ASN A 104 -1.08 31.55 0.31
C ASN A 104 0.08 32.18 -0.46
N ALA A 105 1.29 32.21 0.12
CA ALA A 105 2.49 32.67 -0.55
C ALA A 105 2.85 31.83 -1.77
N TYR A 106 2.67 30.50 -1.70
CA TYR A 106 2.87 29.64 -2.86
C TYR A 106 1.85 29.95 -3.95
N LYS A 107 0.56 30.07 -3.61
CA LYS A 107 -0.50 30.40 -4.58
C LYS A 107 -0.25 31.70 -5.34
N SER A 108 0.27 32.73 -4.67
CA SER A 108 0.60 34.04 -5.25
C SER A 108 2.00 34.09 -5.88
N SER A 109 2.80 33.04 -5.76
CA SER A 109 4.15 32.99 -6.33
C SER A 109 4.13 32.70 -7.83
N ASN A 110 5.14 33.25 -8.54
CA ASN A 110 5.39 32.95 -9.95
C ASN A 110 5.62 31.45 -10.19
N THR A 111 6.11 30.70 -9.20
CA THR A 111 6.32 29.24 -9.28
C THR A 111 5.00 28.49 -9.45
N SER A 112 3.95 28.89 -8.71
CA SER A 112 2.60 28.31 -8.84
C SER A 112 1.98 28.63 -10.20
N GLU A 113 2.17 29.84 -10.70
CA GLU A 113 1.67 30.23 -12.03
C GLU A 113 2.37 29.47 -13.16
N ASN A 114 3.70 29.35 -13.08
CA ASN A 114 4.49 28.58 -14.03
C ASN A 114 4.08 27.10 -14.03
N ALA A 115 3.94 26.49 -12.85
CA ALA A 115 3.50 25.10 -12.73
C ALA A 115 2.09 24.90 -13.33
N LYS A 116 1.15 25.82 -13.08
CA LYS A 116 -0.20 25.77 -13.68
C LYS A 116 -0.16 25.90 -15.20
N LYS A 117 0.72 26.77 -15.73
CA LYS A 117 0.90 26.96 -17.16
C LYS A 117 1.47 25.72 -17.82
N GLU A 118 2.53 25.14 -17.26
CA GLU A 118 3.10 23.87 -17.75
C GLU A 118 2.07 22.74 -17.73
N MET A 119 1.26 22.63 -16.67
CA MET A 119 0.17 21.64 -16.61
C MET A 119 -0.88 21.87 -17.70
N HIS A 120 -1.22 23.12 -18.02
CA HIS A 120 -2.14 23.44 -19.10
C HIS A 120 -1.56 23.04 -20.47
N ASP A 121 -0.31 23.41 -20.74
CA ASP A 121 0.38 23.12 -22.00
C ASP A 121 0.52 21.59 -22.22
N ILE A 122 0.83 20.83 -21.16
CA ILE A 122 0.91 19.36 -21.21
C ILE A 122 -0.47 18.74 -21.48
N ASN A 123 -1.54 19.30 -20.91
CA ASN A 123 -2.89 18.79 -21.10
C ASN A 123 -3.37 18.99 -22.56
N GLU A 124 -2.99 20.10 -23.20
CA GLU A 124 -3.28 20.33 -24.63
C GLU A 124 -2.46 19.41 -25.54
N MET A 125 -1.25 19.03 -25.16
CA MET A 125 -0.39 18.13 -25.93
C MET A 125 -0.70 16.63 -25.74
N SER A 126 -1.28 16.22 -24.61
CA SER A 126 -1.39 14.81 -24.22
C SER A 126 -2.63 14.11 -24.80
N GLY A 127 -2.64 13.91 -26.12
CA GLY A 127 -3.50 12.93 -26.80
C GLY A 127 -2.96 11.49 -26.78
N VAL A 128 -1.78 11.26 -26.18
CA VAL A 128 -1.11 9.97 -26.16
C VAL A 128 -1.54 9.18 -24.93
N MET A 129 -2.71 8.56 -25.03
CA MET A 129 -3.15 7.57 -24.06
C MET A 129 -2.18 6.39 -24.11
N LEU A 130 -1.42 6.16 -23.02
CA LEU A 130 -0.58 4.97 -22.85
C LEU A 130 -1.46 3.74 -23.07
N ARG A 131 -1.32 3.09 -24.23
CA ARG A 131 -2.08 1.88 -24.58
C ARG A 131 -1.57 0.72 -23.72
N ARG A 132 -2.09 0.60 -22.49
CA ARG A 132 -1.82 -0.53 -21.59
C ARG A 132 -2.36 -1.79 -22.26
N ASN A 133 -1.47 -2.54 -22.91
CA ASN A 133 -1.82 -3.79 -23.57
C ASN A 133 -2.15 -4.82 -22.49
N GLN A 134 -3.43 -4.93 -22.13
CA GLN A 134 -3.85 -5.86 -21.10
C GLN A 134 -3.87 -7.29 -21.66
N ALA A 135 -3.31 -8.24 -20.91
CA ALA A 135 -3.40 -9.65 -21.25
C ALA A 135 -4.88 -10.12 -21.27
N SER A 136 -5.18 -11.11 -22.11
CA SER A 136 -6.51 -11.74 -22.18
C SER A 136 -6.93 -12.33 -20.83
N PHE A 137 -8.24 -12.32 -20.56
CA PHE A 137 -8.82 -12.84 -19.32
C PHE A 137 -8.39 -14.28 -19.02
N LEU A 138 -8.41 -15.16 -20.04
CA LEU A 138 -8.01 -16.56 -19.89
C LEU A 138 -6.53 -16.69 -19.54
N THR A 139 -5.67 -15.86 -20.12
CA THR A 139 -4.24 -15.82 -19.79
C THR A 139 -4.03 -15.41 -18.34
N LYS A 140 -4.77 -14.39 -17.86
CA LYS A 140 -4.73 -13.97 -16.45
C LYS A 140 -5.16 -15.11 -15.52
N VAL A 141 -6.30 -15.76 -15.79
CA VAL A 141 -6.80 -16.89 -14.99
C VAL A 141 -5.76 -18.01 -14.94
N LEU A 142 -5.23 -18.45 -16.09
CA LEU A 142 -4.28 -19.55 -16.15
C LEU A 142 -2.98 -19.24 -15.39
N ILE A 143 -2.43 -18.03 -15.55
CA ILE A 143 -1.22 -17.60 -14.84
C ILE A 143 -1.48 -17.51 -13.33
N LEU A 144 -2.62 -16.95 -12.91
CA LEU A 144 -2.99 -16.84 -11.50
C LEU A 144 -3.21 -18.22 -10.86
N THR A 145 -3.90 -19.14 -11.54
CA THR A 145 -4.08 -20.52 -11.07
C THR A 145 -2.75 -21.25 -10.96
N ARG A 146 -1.86 -21.11 -11.95
CA ARG A 146 -0.50 -21.69 -11.89
C ARG A 146 0.29 -21.14 -10.70
N ARG A 147 0.22 -19.81 -10.47
CA ARG A 147 0.88 -19.16 -9.33
C ARG A 147 0.31 -19.66 -7.99
N SER A 148 -1.01 -19.79 -7.88
CA SER A 148 -1.69 -20.32 -6.69
C SER A 148 -1.29 -21.77 -6.42
N PHE A 149 -1.21 -22.62 -7.45
CA PHE A 149 -0.76 -24.00 -7.30
C PHE A 149 0.69 -24.11 -6.79
N VAL A 150 1.59 -23.28 -7.33
CA VAL A 150 2.99 -23.22 -6.84
C VAL A 150 3.06 -22.73 -5.39
N ASN A 151 2.23 -21.76 -5.02
CA ASN A 151 2.15 -21.28 -3.64
C ASN A 151 1.67 -22.40 -2.69
N MET A 152 0.60 -23.10 -3.06
CA MET A 152 0.05 -24.22 -2.30
C MET A 152 1.05 -25.37 -2.13
N TYR A 153 1.84 -25.66 -3.17
CA TYR A 153 2.87 -26.70 -3.09
C TYR A 153 4.04 -26.32 -2.18
N ARG A 154 4.43 -25.04 -2.16
CA ARG A 154 5.56 -24.54 -1.35
C ARG A 154 5.21 -24.34 0.12
N ASP A 155 3.95 -24.06 0.43
CA ASP A 155 3.46 -24.05 1.81
C ASP A 155 3.19 -25.49 2.29
N VAL A 156 4.29 -26.21 2.54
CA VAL A 156 4.26 -27.62 2.91
C VAL A 156 3.54 -27.82 4.23
N GLY A 157 3.75 -26.91 5.19
CA GLY A 157 3.25 -27.04 6.55
C GLY A 157 1.73 -27.04 6.61
N TYR A 158 1.06 -26.12 5.94
CA TYR A 158 -0.38 -25.97 6.07
C TYR A 158 -1.16 -26.98 5.24
N TYR A 159 -0.85 -27.09 3.94
CA TYR A 159 -1.65 -27.90 3.01
C TYR A 159 -1.39 -29.40 3.13
N TRP A 160 -0.12 -29.82 3.30
CA TRP A 160 0.19 -31.24 3.39
C TRP A 160 -0.17 -31.85 4.75
N LEU A 161 0.05 -31.11 5.85
CA LEU A 161 -0.41 -31.55 7.18
C LEU A 161 -1.92 -31.74 7.19
N ARG A 162 -2.65 -30.78 6.61
CA ARG A 162 -4.10 -30.87 6.44
C ARG A 162 -4.52 -32.09 5.63
N LEU A 163 -3.88 -32.32 4.48
CA LEU A 163 -4.15 -33.51 3.66
C LEU A 163 -3.92 -34.80 4.46
N GLY A 164 -2.83 -34.88 5.23
CA GLY A 164 -2.52 -36.02 6.09
C GLY A 164 -3.56 -36.24 7.20
N ILE A 165 -4.00 -35.18 7.86
CA ILE A 165 -5.07 -35.25 8.89
C ILE A 165 -6.38 -35.73 8.24
N TYR A 166 -6.71 -35.26 7.04
CA TYR A 166 -7.95 -35.65 6.35
C TYR A 166 -7.93 -37.12 5.94
N ILE A 167 -6.81 -37.62 5.42
CA ILE A 167 -6.62 -39.05 5.13
C ILE A 167 -6.76 -39.87 6.41
N SER A 168 -6.14 -39.43 7.50
CA SER A 168 -6.19 -40.13 8.79
C SER A 168 -7.61 -40.23 9.34
N ILE A 169 -8.37 -39.12 9.35
CA ILE A 169 -9.77 -39.11 9.82
C ILE A 169 -10.66 -39.96 8.89
N SER A 170 -10.44 -39.90 7.58
CA SER A 170 -11.18 -40.72 6.61
C SER A 170 -10.94 -42.22 6.82
N LEU A 171 -9.70 -42.63 7.09
CA LEU A 171 -9.36 -44.01 7.42
C LEU A 171 -10.00 -44.45 8.74
N CYS A 172 -9.91 -43.63 9.79
CA CYS A 172 -10.57 -43.91 11.07
C CYS A 172 -12.08 -44.13 10.88
N LEU A 173 -12.75 -43.27 10.11
CA LEU A 173 -14.16 -43.45 9.81
C LEU A 173 -14.45 -44.70 9.00
N GLY A 174 -13.64 -44.96 7.97
CA GLY A 174 -13.76 -46.17 7.16
C GLY A 174 -13.65 -47.44 8.01
N THR A 175 -12.76 -47.45 9.02
CA THR A 175 -12.58 -48.58 9.93
C THR A 175 -13.70 -48.73 10.95
N ILE A 176 -14.18 -47.64 11.56
CA ILE A 176 -15.27 -47.68 12.55
C ILE A 176 -16.57 -48.16 11.91
N TYR A 177 -16.82 -47.71 10.67
CA TYR A 177 -18.02 -48.03 9.91
C TYR A 177 -17.82 -49.20 8.94
N TYR A 178 -16.78 -50.02 9.16
CA TYR A 178 -16.46 -51.16 8.30
C TYR A 178 -17.48 -52.29 8.50
N ASN A 179 -18.10 -52.71 7.40
CA ASN A 179 -18.91 -53.93 7.29
C ASN A 179 -20.15 -54.02 8.22
N PHE A 180 -21.10 -53.10 8.07
CA PHE A 180 -22.44 -53.31 8.65
C PHE A 180 -23.24 -54.33 7.86
N GLY A 181 -23.93 -55.23 8.57
CA GLY A 181 -24.93 -56.11 7.98
C GLY A 181 -26.15 -55.37 7.41
N TYR A 182 -27.21 -56.13 7.12
CA TYR A 182 -28.46 -55.62 6.54
C TYR A 182 -29.61 -55.54 7.57
N GLY A 183 -29.30 -55.51 8.87
CA GLY A 183 -30.30 -55.46 9.94
C GLY A 183 -30.85 -54.05 10.21
N TYR A 184 -31.87 -53.96 11.07
CA TYR A 184 -32.46 -52.68 11.48
C TYR A 184 -31.46 -51.77 12.23
N ASP A 185 -30.56 -52.34 13.03
CA ASP A 185 -29.49 -51.58 13.69
C ASP A 185 -28.50 -50.97 12.69
N SER A 186 -28.30 -51.63 11.54
CA SER A 186 -27.41 -51.15 10.48
C SER A 186 -27.94 -49.88 9.80
N ILE A 187 -29.26 -49.67 9.75
CA ILE A 187 -29.87 -48.44 9.22
C ILE A 187 -29.50 -47.24 10.09
N ARG A 188 -29.55 -47.40 11.43
CA ARG A 188 -29.15 -46.36 12.38
C ARG A 188 -27.68 -45.99 12.20
N SER A 189 -26.79 -46.98 12.13
CA SER A 189 -25.34 -46.75 11.95
C SER A 189 -25.02 -46.05 10.62
N ARG A 190 -25.72 -46.38 9.53
CA ARG A 190 -25.58 -45.70 8.23
C ARG A 190 -26.01 -44.24 8.29
N SER A 191 -27.10 -43.95 8.99
CA SER A 191 -27.54 -42.56 9.21
C SER A 191 -26.51 -41.76 10.01
N SER A 192 -25.95 -42.35 11.08
CA SER A 192 -24.88 -41.72 11.86
C SER A 192 -23.60 -41.49 11.03
N MET A 193 -23.22 -42.43 10.15
CA MET A 193 -22.08 -42.28 9.25
C MET A 193 -22.25 -41.08 8.31
N LEU A 194 -23.43 -40.95 7.69
CA LEU A 194 -23.72 -39.83 6.78
C LEU A 194 -23.72 -38.49 7.52
N MET A 195 -24.34 -38.44 8.70
CA MET A 195 -24.37 -37.23 9.53
C MET A 195 -22.95 -36.80 9.93
N PHE A 196 -22.11 -37.74 10.36
CA PHE A 196 -20.74 -37.45 10.76
C PHE A 196 -19.87 -37.01 9.58
N THR A 197 -20.02 -37.64 8.42
CA THR A 197 -19.30 -37.26 7.19
C THR A 197 -19.69 -35.85 6.74
N GLY A 198 -20.98 -35.51 6.73
CA GLY A 198 -21.46 -34.16 6.38
C GLY A 198 -21.00 -33.08 7.38
N GLY A 199 -21.05 -33.39 8.68
CA GLY A 199 -20.55 -32.50 9.73
C GLY A 199 -19.06 -32.23 9.60
N LEU A 200 -18.25 -33.27 9.37
CA LEU A 200 -16.82 -33.11 9.17
C LEU A 200 -16.49 -32.30 7.92
N LEU A 201 -17.13 -32.55 6.77
CA LEU A 201 -16.91 -31.78 5.55
C LEU A 201 -17.13 -30.27 5.79
N THR A 202 -18.17 -29.93 6.55
CA THR A 202 -18.48 -28.54 6.91
C THR A 202 -17.40 -27.93 7.79
N LEU A 203 -16.93 -28.65 8.82
CA LEU A 203 -15.83 -28.21 9.68
C LEU A 203 -14.52 -28.05 8.89
N MET A 204 -14.24 -28.96 7.96
CA MET A 204 -13.04 -28.89 7.11
C MET A 204 -13.06 -27.70 6.16
N ALA A 205 -14.23 -27.26 5.70
CA ALA A 205 -14.37 -26.08 4.86
C ALA A 205 -13.95 -24.80 5.60
N ILE A 206 -14.30 -24.67 6.89
CA ILE A 206 -13.90 -23.54 7.74
C ILE A 206 -12.37 -23.46 7.86
N GLY A 207 -11.71 -24.61 7.87
CA GLY A 207 -10.26 -24.70 7.85
C GLY A 207 -9.61 -23.90 6.72
N GLY A 208 -10.23 -23.75 5.55
CA GLY A 208 -9.69 -23.00 4.40
C GLY A 208 -9.67 -21.47 4.55
N PHE A 209 -10.33 -20.93 5.57
CA PHE A 209 -10.51 -19.48 5.72
C PHE A 209 -9.19 -18.70 5.95
N PRO A 210 -8.25 -19.14 6.81
CA PRO A 210 -6.99 -18.41 7.02
C PRO A 210 -6.15 -18.26 5.74
N SER A 211 -6.03 -19.30 4.92
CA SER A 211 -5.32 -19.21 3.63
C SER A 211 -6.00 -18.25 2.66
N PHE A 212 -7.33 -18.20 2.66
CA PHE A 212 -8.07 -17.25 1.85
C PHE A 212 -7.81 -15.80 2.28
N VAL A 213 -7.73 -15.54 3.59
CA VAL A 213 -7.42 -14.20 4.13
C VAL A 213 -6.02 -13.73 3.71
N GLU A 214 -5.04 -14.62 3.65
CA GLU A 214 -3.69 -14.28 3.17
C GLU A 214 -3.66 -13.94 1.69
N GLU A 215 -4.33 -14.73 0.85
CA GLU A 215 -4.44 -14.45 -0.59
C GLU A 215 -5.20 -13.13 -0.85
N MET A 216 -6.26 -12.86 -0.07
CA MET A 216 -7.03 -11.62 -0.19
C MET A 216 -6.18 -10.38 0.06
N LYS A 217 -5.22 -10.41 1.00
CA LYS A 217 -4.29 -9.30 1.24
C LYS A 217 -3.41 -9.01 0.01
N VAL A 218 -2.91 -10.07 -0.64
CA VAL A 218 -2.09 -9.96 -1.85
C VAL A 218 -2.90 -9.42 -3.02
N LEU A 219 -4.15 -9.89 -3.18
CA LEU A 219 -5.06 -9.41 -4.21
C LEU A 219 -5.40 -7.93 -4.04
N LEU A 220 -5.69 -7.49 -2.80
CA LEU A 220 -5.95 -6.08 -2.51
C LEU A 220 -4.74 -5.21 -2.90
N SER A 221 -3.54 -5.64 -2.57
CA SER A 221 -2.31 -4.93 -2.93
C SER A 221 -2.08 -4.86 -4.45
N GLN A 222 -2.36 -5.95 -5.18
CA GLN A 222 -2.25 -6.00 -6.65
C GLN A 222 -3.32 -5.15 -7.34
N PHE A 223 -4.55 -5.17 -6.84
CA PHE A 223 -5.65 -4.38 -7.39
C PHE A 223 -5.37 -2.89 -7.30
N VAL A 224 -4.84 -2.41 -6.17
CA VAL A 224 -4.41 -1.01 -6.03
C VAL A 224 -3.37 -0.65 -7.09
N PHE A 225 -2.39 -1.52 -7.34
CA PHE A 225 -1.35 -1.27 -8.35
C PHE A 225 -1.88 -1.28 -9.80
N ASP A 226 -2.95 -2.01 -10.09
CA ASP A 226 -3.55 -2.01 -11.43
C ASP A 226 -4.40 -0.76 -11.72
N TYR A 227 -4.86 -0.04 -10.68
CA TYR A 227 -5.61 1.21 -10.81
C TYR A 227 -4.73 2.46 -10.88
N PHE A 228 -3.46 2.37 -10.49
CA PHE A 228 -2.43 3.39 -10.70
C PHE A 228 -1.55 3.04 -11.92
#